data_AF-A0A6I4WAZ9-F1
#
_entry.id   AF-A0A6I4WAZ9-F1
#
_cell.length_a   1.000
_cell.length_b   1.000
_cell.length_c   1.000
_cell.angle_alpha   90.00
_cell.angle_beta   90.00
_cell.angle_gamma   90.00
#
_symmetry.space_group_name_H-M   'P 1'
#
loop_
_entity.id
_entity.type
_entity.pdbx_description
1 polymer ?
#
loop_
_entity_poly.entity_id
_entity_poly.type
_entity_poly.pdbx_seq_one_letter_code
_entity_poly.pdbx_strand_id
1 'polypeptide(L)'
;MVNPGNDDFSVRADALGFTYRIVHIGPELIGAVLADLTGRRAAPPLFAAPVVTDPLLACRLRALHAGLLGGASALRRDELLTGAVAAMVGRAATRRPRGACPAAGPRAARIARDRLRAAPLADVAADELAAEAGVSRFALYRAFRTAYGMAPSEYQRLLRLRTARRLIAAGRPLADAAAASGFADQSHLTRWFVRCYGVTPGAFRDGNRGECPA
;
A
#
# COMPACT_ATOMS: atom_id res chain seq x y z
N MET A 1 3.71 -4.42 -20.81
CA MET A 1 4.41 -5.35 -19.90
C MET A 1 5.27 -6.21 -20.79
N VAL A 2 6.58 -6.02 -20.78
CA VAL A 2 7.46 -6.75 -21.68
C VAL A 2 7.98 -7.99 -20.94
N ASN A 3 7.90 -9.17 -21.57
CA ASN A 3 8.54 -10.37 -21.03
C ASN A 3 10.07 -10.17 -21.04
N PRO A 4 10.80 -10.65 -20.03
CA PRO A 4 12.27 -10.60 -20.07
C PRO A 4 12.77 -11.35 -21.31
N GLY A 5 13.48 -10.64 -22.20
CA GLY A 5 14.04 -11.20 -23.45
C GLY A 5 13.46 -10.66 -24.77
N ASN A 6 12.50 -9.72 -24.75
CA ASN A 6 12.00 -9.08 -25.96
C ASN A 6 12.52 -7.62 -26.07
N ASP A 7 13.22 -7.31 -27.16
CA ASP A 7 13.92 -6.03 -27.41
C ASP A 7 13.08 -4.97 -28.16
N ASP A 8 11.78 -5.19 -28.38
CA ASP A 8 10.99 -4.28 -29.22
C ASP A 8 10.25 -3.22 -28.39
N PHE A 9 10.81 -2.01 -28.37
CA PHE A 9 10.44 -0.90 -27.45
C PHE A 9 9.49 0.15 -28.04
N SER A 10 9.06 0.06 -29.30
CA SER A 10 8.43 1.22 -29.96
C SER A 10 6.91 1.10 -30.12
N VAL A 11 6.18 1.80 -29.25
CA VAL A 11 4.83 2.29 -29.57
C VAL A 11 4.94 3.81 -29.72
N ARG A 12 4.73 4.33 -30.92
CA ARG A 12 4.79 5.76 -31.22
C ARG A 12 3.65 6.51 -30.53
N ALA A 13 3.97 7.60 -29.86
CA ALA A 13 3.02 8.55 -29.28
C ALA A 13 3.26 9.96 -29.85
N ASP A 14 2.14 10.61 -30.16
CA ASP A 14 1.81 12.05 -30.30
C ASP A 14 2.92 13.13 -30.34
N ALA A 15 2.64 14.23 -31.04
CA ALA A 15 3.53 15.36 -31.34
C ALA A 15 4.09 16.12 -30.11
N LEU A 16 3.63 15.81 -28.90
CA LEU A 16 4.01 16.45 -27.62
C LEU A 16 5.03 15.64 -26.80
N GLY A 17 5.48 14.48 -27.27
CA GLY A 17 6.47 13.63 -26.59
C GLY A 17 5.85 12.63 -25.60
N PHE A 18 6.70 11.81 -24.96
CA PHE A 18 6.28 10.73 -24.07
C PHE A 18 7.04 10.73 -22.74
N THR A 19 6.40 10.20 -21.69
CA THR A 19 7.06 9.90 -20.40
C THR A 19 6.89 8.43 -20.09
N TYR A 20 7.99 7.68 -20.01
CA TYR A 20 7.97 6.29 -19.59
C TYR A 20 8.15 6.15 -18.08
N ARG A 21 7.48 5.15 -17.51
CA ARG A 21 7.70 4.66 -16.15
C ARG A 21 7.93 3.17 -16.23
N ILE A 22 9.04 2.70 -15.67
CA ILE A 22 9.45 1.30 -15.73
C ILE A 22 9.56 0.78 -14.30
N VAL A 23 8.98 -0.39 -14.05
CA VAL A 23 9.14 -1.14 -12.80
C VAL A 23 9.59 -2.54 -13.18
N HIS A 24 10.78 -2.94 -12.74
CA HIS A 24 11.26 -4.30 -12.90
C HIS A 24 10.85 -5.12 -11.68
N ILE A 25 10.14 -6.23 -11.91
CA ILE A 25 9.70 -7.14 -10.85
C ILE A 25 10.35 -8.49 -11.15
N GLY A 26 11.26 -8.92 -10.28
CA GLY A 26 11.96 -10.19 -10.44
C GLY A 26 10.98 -11.38 -10.47
N PRO A 27 11.26 -12.43 -11.25
CA PRO A 27 10.37 -13.59 -11.40
C PRO A 27 10.15 -14.32 -10.08
N GLU A 28 11.15 -14.36 -9.21
CA GLU A 28 11.04 -14.95 -7.86
C GLU A 28 9.99 -14.24 -7.00
N LEU A 29 9.95 -12.91 -7.08
CA LEU A 29 8.99 -12.10 -6.34
C LEU A 29 7.56 -12.29 -6.87
N ILE A 30 7.42 -12.40 -8.20
CA ILE A 30 6.14 -12.75 -8.83
C ILE A 30 5.70 -14.14 -8.37
N GLY A 31 6.61 -15.12 -8.36
CA GLY A 31 6.37 -16.49 -7.92
C GLY A 31 5.96 -16.59 -6.46
N ALA A 32 6.63 -15.86 -5.57
CA ALA A 32 6.30 -15.81 -4.15
C ALA A 32 4.91 -15.21 -3.89
N VAL A 33 4.60 -14.07 -4.52
CA VAL A 33 3.28 -13.45 -4.40
C VAL A 33 2.19 -14.34 -5.02
N LEU A 34 2.50 -15.01 -6.13
CA LEU A 34 1.59 -15.99 -6.74
C LEU A 34 1.32 -17.19 -5.83
N ALA A 35 2.34 -17.70 -5.16
CA ALA A 35 2.20 -18.78 -4.20
C ALA A 35 1.28 -18.37 -3.05
N ASP A 36 1.46 -17.16 -2.52
CA ASP A 36 0.60 -16.60 -1.47
C ASP A 36 -0.85 -16.39 -1.93
N LEU A 37 -1.04 -15.98 -3.20
CA LEU A 37 -2.36 -15.70 -3.79
C LEU A 37 -3.15 -16.98 -4.06
N THR A 38 -2.48 -18.02 -4.55
CA THR A 38 -3.12 -19.23 -5.09
C THR A 38 -3.03 -20.43 -4.14
N GLY A 39 -2.20 -20.34 -3.10
CA GLY A 39 -1.87 -21.46 -2.21
C GLY A 39 -1.03 -22.55 -2.89
N ARG A 40 -0.50 -22.30 -4.09
CA ARG A 40 0.30 -23.26 -4.87
C ARG A 40 1.48 -22.54 -5.50
N ARG A 41 2.64 -23.19 -5.58
CA ARG A 41 3.73 -22.69 -6.43
C ARG A 41 3.21 -22.61 -7.86
N ALA A 42 3.22 -21.41 -8.43
CA ALA A 42 2.81 -21.16 -9.79
C ALA A 42 3.98 -20.52 -10.54
N ALA A 43 4.21 -20.99 -11.76
CA ALA A 43 5.13 -20.32 -12.67
C ALA A 43 4.66 -18.86 -12.91
N PRO A 44 5.58 -17.92 -13.16
CA PRO A 44 5.21 -16.56 -13.54
C PRO A 44 4.27 -16.60 -14.75
N PRO A 45 3.28 -15.71 -14.80
CA PRO A 45 2.31 -15.74 -15.89
C PRO A 45 3.02 -15.36 -17.19
N LEU A 46 2.85 -16.18 -18.23
CA LEU A 46 3.27 -15.81 -19.57
C LEU A 46 2.25 -14.81 -20.13
N PHE A 47 2.70 -13.60 -20.45
CA PHE A 47 1.84 -12.60 -21.08
C PHE A 47 1.71 -12.91 -22.57
N ALA A 48 0.47 -13.16 -23.01
CA ALA A 48 0.16 -13.44 -24.42
C ALA A 48 0.38 -12.22 -25.34
N ALA A 49 0.45 -11.00 -24.77
CA ALA A 49 0.72 -9.77 -25.51
C ALA A 49 1.73 -8.88 -24.74
N PRO A 50 2.74 -8.30 -25.42
CA PRO A 50 3.75 -7.43 -24.80
C PRO A 50 3.18 -6.06 -24.40
N VAL A 51 2.11 -5.62 -25.07
CA VAL A 51 1.39 -4.39 -24.75
C VAL A 51 0.00 -4.77 -24.28
N VAL A 52 -0.32 -4.38 -23.05
CA VAL A 52 -1.61 -4.63 -22.42
C VAL A 52 -2.20 -3.29 -22.02
N THR A 53 -3.35 -2.95 -22.60
CA THR A 53 -4.12 -1.78 -22.23
C THR A 53 -5.18 -2.21 -21.21
N ASP A 54 -4.89 -2.00 -19.93
CA ASP A 54 -5.80 -2.28 -18.82
C ASP A 54 -5.73 -1.11 -17.81
N PRO A 55 -6.81 -0.32 -17.67
CA PRO A 55 -6.83 0.83 -16.75
C PRO A 55 -6.57 0.47 -15.28
N LEU A 56 -7.06 -0.69 -14.81
CA LEU A 56 -6.88 -1.14 -13.44
C LEU A 56 -5.43 -1.53 -13.20
N LEU A 57 -4.85 -2.32 -14.10
CA LEU A 57 -3.43 -2.69 -14.03
C LEU A 57 -2.53 -1.45 -14.10
N ALA A 58 -2.81 -0.52 -15.03
CA ALA A 58 -2.07 0.74 -15.14
C ALA A 58 -2.19 1.59 -13.86
N CYS A 59 -3.36 1.63 -13.23
CA CYS A 59 -3.54 2.29 -11.94
C CYS A 59 -2.68 1.65 -10.83
N ARG A 60 -2.70 0.31 -10.73
CA ARG A 60 -1.92 -0.44 -9.73
C ARG A 60 -0.41 -0.27 -9.93
N LEU A 61 0.07 -0.34 -11.17
CA LEU A 61 1.49 -0.15 -11.49
C LEU A 61 1.96 1.29 -11.22
N ARG A 62 1.14 2.29 -11.56
CA ARG A 62 1.43 3.70 -11.21
C ARG A 62 1.49 3.90 -9.69
N ALA A 63 0.55 3.31 -8.95
CA ALA A 63 0.54 3.38 -7.49
C ALA A 63 1.76 2.68 -6.87
N LEU A 64 2.15 1.52 -7.38
CA LEU A 64 3.37 0.81 -6.98
C LEU A 64 4.61 1.67 -7.24
N HIS A 65 4.78 2.16 -8.47
CA HIS A 65 5.91 3.03 -8.84
C HIS A 65 6.01 4.27 -7.94
N ALA A 66 4.89 4.97 -7.72
CA ALA A 66 4.86 6.13 -6.83
C ALA A 66 5.20 5.74 -5.38
N GLY A 67 4.72 4.59 -4.90
CA GLY A 67 5.02 4.10 -3.55
C GLY A 67 6.49 3.71 -3.35
N LEU A 68 7.14 3.15 -4.37
CA LEU A 68 8.55 2.78 -4.33
C LEU A 68 9.48 4.01 -4.28
N LEU A 69 9.12 5.09 -4.97
CA LEU A 69 9.89 6.34 -4.95
C LEU A 69 9.53 7.27 -3.77
N GLY A 70 8.31 7.18 -3.25
CA GLY A 70 7.75 8.14 -2.31
C GLY A 70 7.92 7.81 -0.82
N GLY A 71 8.87 6.95 -0.45
CA GLY A 71 9.13 6.60 0.95
C GLY A 71 7.96 5.90 1.65
N ALA A 72 7.18 5.09 0.93
CA ALA A 72 6.08 4.34 1.53
C ALA A 72 6.60 3.31 2.55
N SER A 73 5.82 3.07 3.62
CA SER A 73 6.15 2.05 4.63
C SER A 73 6.29 0.66 4.00
N ALA A 74 7.02 -0.24 4.66
CA ALA A 74 7.21 -1.61 4.17
C ALA A 74 5.86 -2.29 3.88
N LEU A 75 4.91 -2.16 4.82
CA LEU A 75 3.55 -2.68 4.67
C LEU A 75 2.82 -2.10 3.44
N ARG A 76 2.95 -0.80 3.17
CA ARG A 76 2.31 -0.19 2.00
C ARG A 76 2.96 -0.64 0.69
N ARG A 77 4.28 -0.77 0.65
CA ARG A 77 5.00 -1.25 -0.54
C ARG A 77 4.59 -2.68 -0.88
N ASP A 78 4.50 -3.54 0.13
CA ASP A 78 4.06 -4.93 -0.03
C ASP A 78 2.59 -5.02 -0.52
N GLU A 79 1.68 -4.24 0.05
CA GLU A 79 0.29 -4.17 -0.42
C GLU A 79 0.17 -3.71 -1.89
N LEU A 80 0.97 -2.72 -2.29
CA LEU A 80 0.98 -2.20 -3.66
C LEU A 80 1.53 -3.24 -4.63
N LEU A 81 2.62 -3.92 -4.26
CA LEU A 81 3.21 -5.00 -5.04
C LEU A 81 2.24 -6.16 -5.21
N THR A 82 1.69 -6.65 -4.10
CA THR A 82 0.70 -7.73 -4.09
C THR A 82 -0.51 -7.37 -4.95
N GLY A 83 -0.98 -6.12 -4.82
CA GLY A 83 -2.10 -5.61 -5.61
C GLY A 83 -1.81 -5.48 -7.11
N ALA A 84 -0.56 -5.20 -7.50
CA ALA A 84 -0.13 -5.16 -8.89
C ALA A 84 0.01 -6.57 -9.47
N VAL A 85 0.67 -7.49 -8.75
CA VAL A 85 0.82 -8.89 -9.17
C VAL A 85 -0.54 -9.58 -9.31
N ALA A 86 -1.45 -9.39 -8.35
CA ALA A 86 -2.80 -9.95 -8.46
C ALA A 86 -3.56 -9.44 -9.69
N ALA A 87 -3.39 -8.17 -10.07
CA ALA A 87 -3.99 -7.60 -11.28
C ALA A 87 -3.35 -8.17 -12.55
N MET A 88 -2.01 -8.32 -12.57
CA MET A 88 -1.28 -8.94 -13.68
C MET A 88 -1.75 -10.38 -13.92
N VAL A 89 -1.86 -11.17 -12.85
CA VAL A 89 -2.29 -12.57 -12.89
C VAL A 89 -3.75 -12.70 -13.30
N GLY A 90 -4.62 -11.85 -12.75
CA GLY A 90 -6.03 -11.82 -13.14
C GLY A 90 -6.24 -11.56 -14.64
N ARG A 91 -5.29 -10.88 -15.30
CA ARG A 91 -5.35 -10.58 -16.72
C ARG A 91 -4.64 -11.62 -17.61
N ALA A 92 -3.50 -12.14 -17.17
CA ALA A 92 -2.70 -13.09 -17.94
C ALA A 92 -3.24 -14.53 -17.86
N ALA A 93 -3.98 -14.86 -16.80
CA ALA A 93 -4.49 -16.20 -16.62
C ALA A 93 -5.69 -16.46 -17.55
N THR A 94 -5.46 -17.16 -18.67
CA THR A 94 -6.51 -17.78 -19.49
C THR A 94 -7.40 -18.71 -18.67
N ARG A 95 -6.91 -19.20 -17.52
CA ARG A 95 -7.68 -19.80 -16.43
C ARG A 95 -7.41 -19.08 -15.12
N ARG A 96 -8.41 -18.36 -14.60
CA ARG A 96 -8.37 -17.74 -13.27
C ARG A 96 -7.89 -18.80 -12.25
N PRO A 97 -6.81 -18.56 -11.49
CA PRO A 97 -6.32 -19.54 -10.53
C PRO A 97 -7.44 -19.86 -9.52
N ARG A 98 -7.95 -21.09 -9.60
CA ARG A 98 -8.90 -21.64 -8.64
C ARG A 98 -8.10 -22.23 -7.49
N GLY A 99 -7.83 -21.36 -6.52
CA GLY A 99 -7.22 -21.71 -5.24
C GLY A 99 -7.68 -20.66 -4.24
N ALA A 100 -8.81 -20.90 -3.60
CA ALA A 100 -9.20 -20.09 -2.46
C ALA A 100 -8.25 -20.48 -1.32
N CYS A 101 -7.25 -19.65 -1.03
CA CYS A 101 -6.63 -19.69 0.29
C CYS A 101 -7.77 -19.58 1.31
N PRO A 102 -7.81 -20.39 2.38
CA PRO A 102 -8.87 -20.34 3.37
C PRO A 102 -9.10 -18.88 3.76
N ALA A 103 -10.35 -18.42 3.65
CA ALA A 103 -10.66 -17.04 3.96
C ALA A 103 -10.20 -16.77 5.40
N ALA A 104 -9.16 -15.97 5.55
CA ALA A 104 -8.68 -15.56 6.86
C ALA A 104 -9.87 -14.94 7.60
N GLY A 105 -10.23 -15.55 8.73
CA GLY A 105 -11.41 -15.14 9.48
C GLY A 105 -11.21 -13.80 10.20
N PRO A 106 -12.26 -13.28 10.84
CA PRO A 106 -12.20 -12.04 11.64
C PRO A 106 -11.10 -12.05 12.71
N ARG A 107 -10.66 -13.24 13.16
CA ARG A 107 -9.54 -13.41 14.09
C ARG A 107 -8.23 -12.86 13.53
N ALA A 108 -7.88 -13.18 12.28
CA ALA A 108 -6.64 -12.71 11.66
C ALA A 108 -6.62 -11.17 11.53
N ALA A 109 -7.76 -10.59 11.13
CA ALA A 109 -7.92 -9.14 11.07
C ALA A 109 -7.73 -8.46 12.44
N ARG A 110 -8.30 -9.03 13.51
CA ARG A 110 -8.12 -8.52 14.87
C ARG A 110 -6.67 -8.57 15.34
N ILE A 111 -5.97 -9.69 15.10
CA ILE A 111 -4.54 -9.85 15.46
C ILE A 111 -3.72 -8.74 14.82
N ALA A 112 -3.83 -8.56 13.51
CA ALA A 112 -3.11 -7.50 12.83
C ALA A 112 -3.50 -6.10 13.31
N ARG A 113 -4.78 -5.84 13.58
CA ARG A 113 -5.23 -4.56 14.13
C ARG A 113 -4.57 -4.28 15.48
N ASP A 114 -4.57 -5.26 16.37
CA ASP A 114 -4.07 -5.10 17.74
C ASP A 114 -2.54 -4.89 17.72
N ARG A 115 -1.82 -5.63 16.86
CA ARG A 115 -0.39 -5.41 16.62
C ARG A 115 -0.09 -3.99 16.11
N LEU A 116 -0.86 -3.50 15.14
CA LEU A 116 -0.70 -2.14 14.60
C LEU A 116 -1.04 -1.05 15.63
N ARG A 117 -2.02 -1.29 16.52
CA ARG A 117 -2.36 -0.36 17.61
C ARG A 117 -1.29 -0.30 18.69
N ALA A 118 -0.67 -1.43 19.00
CA ALA A 118 0.39 -1.52 20.02
C ALA A 118 1.65 -0.77 19.59
N ALA A 119 2.00 -0.80 18.29
CA ALA A 119 3.18 -0.11 17.76
C ALA A 119 2.90 0.64 16.44
N PRO A 120 2.18 1.78 16.48
CA PRO A 120 1.80 2.53 15.28
C PRO A 120 2.97 3.07 14.45
N LEU A 121 4.09 3.35 15.14
CA LEU A 121 5.29 3.95 14.56
C LEU A 121 6.29 2.92 14.04
N ALA A 122 6.15 1.64 14.43
CA ALA A 122 7.04 0.59 13.94
C ALA A 122 6.86 0.37 12.44
N ASP A 123 7.95 0.10 11.71
CA ASP A 123 7.88 -0.35 10.32
C ASP A 123 7.60 -1.85 10.31
N VAL A 124 6.35 -2.20 10.55
CA VAL A 124 5.91 -3.60 10.63
C VAL A 124 5.89 -4.21 9.23
N ALA A 125 6.59 -5.33 9.04
CA ALA A 125 6.56 -6.07 7.79
C ALA A 125 5.22 -6.83 7.63
N ALA A 126 4.77 -6.97 6.39
CA ALA A 126 3.57 -7.73 6.06
C ALA A 126 3.67 -9.21 6.50
N ASP A 127 4.86 -9.80 6.32
CA ASP A 127 5.14 -11.19 6.67
C ASP A 127 5.03 -11.43 8.18
N GLU A 128 5.44 -10.47 9.01
CA GLU A 128 5.30 -10.56 10.47
C GLU A 128 3.82 -10.61 10.88
N LEU A 129 2.99 -9.71 10.35
CA LEU A 129 1.55 -9.67 10.64
C LEU A 129 0.84 -10.94 10.17
N ALA A 130 1.25 -11.45 9.01
CA ALA A 130 0.69 -12.64 8.40
C ALA A 130 1.06 -13.89 9.22
N ALA A 131 2.33 -14.02 9.63
CA ALA A 131 2.83 -15.09 10.48
C ALA A 131 2.15 -15.11 11.85
N GLU A 132 2.03 -13.94 12.51
CA GLU A 132 1.36 -13.81 13.80
C GLU A 132 -0.13 -14.21 13.72
N ALA A 133 -0.77 -13.91 12.59
CA ALA A 133 -2.16 -14.28 12.33
C ALA A 133 -2.34 -15.72 11.79
N GLY A 134 -1.25 -16.43 11.47
CA GLY A 134 -1.28 -17.79 10.92
C GLY A 134 -1.89 -17.89 9.52
N VAL A 135 -1.77 -16.85 8.69
CA VAL A 135 -2.38 -16.76 7.36
C VAL A 135 -1.41 -16.19 6.33
N SER A 136 -1.70 -16.31 5.02
CA SER A 136 -0.91 -15.61 4.01
C SER A 136 -1.14 -14.10 4.06
N ARG A 137 -0.17 -13.30 3.59
CA ARG A 137 -0.30 -11.83 3.48
C ARG A 137 -1.57 -11.42 2.75
N PHE A 138 -1.89 -12.10 1.65
CA PHE A 138 -3.09 -11.78 0.87
C PHE A 138 -4.37 -12.09 1.63
N ALA A 139 -4.43 -13.25 2.30
CA ALA A 139 -5.56 -13.60 3.13
C ALA A 139 -5.74 -12.57 4.26
N LEU A 140 -4.64 -12.13 4.88
CA LEU A 140 -4.65 -11.05 5.87
C LEU A 140 -5.21 -9.74 5.31
N TYR A 141 -4.70 -9.26 4.16
CA TYR A 141 -5.17 -8.03 3.53
C TYR A 141 -6.66 -8.08 3.18
N ARG A 142 -7.14 -9.22 2.69
CA ARG A 142 -8.56 -9.41 2.42
C ARG A 142 -9.37 -9.42 3.71
N ALA A 143 -8.97 -10.19 4.70
CA ALA A 143 -9.66 -10.26 6.00
C ALA A 143 -9.75 -8.89 6.66
N PHE A 144 -8.66 -8.13 6.64
CA PHE A 144 -8.61 -6.80 7.23
C PHE A 144 -9.53 -5.81 6.49
N ARG A 145 -9.52 -5.82 5.16
CA ARG A 145 -10.46 -4.99 4.36
C ARG A 145 -11.90 -5.38 4.59
N THR A 146 -12.21 -6.68 4.67
CA THR A 146 -13.56 -7.15 4.95
C THR A 146 -14.02 -6.74 6.36
N ALA A 147 -13.13 -6.79 7.35
CA ALA A 147 -13.47 -6.46 8.74
C ALA A 147 -13.52 -4.95 9.03
N TYR A 148 -12.66 -4.14 8.39
CA TYR A 148 -12.45 -2.73 8.75
C TYR A 148 -12.60 -1.74 7.58
N GLY A 149 -12.95 -2.22 6.38
CA GLY A 149 -13.21 -1.38 5.21
C GLY A 149 -11.97 -0.74 4.57
N MET A 150 -10.77 -1.04 5.06
CA MET A 150 -9.51 -0.43 4.60
C MET A 150 -8.34 -1.42 4.66
N ALA A 151 -7.20 -1.09 4.05
CA ALA A 151 -6.01 -1.92 4.14
C ALA A 151 -5.24 -1.71 5.48
N PRO A 152 -4.47 -2.71 5.97
CA PRO A 152 -3.63 -2.55 7.17
C PRO A 152 -2.72 -1.32 7.15
N SER A 153 -2.07 -1.01 6.02
CA SER A 153 -1.19 0.18 5.90
C SER A 153 -1.95 1.50 6.01
N GLU A 154 -3.22 1.54 5.56
CA GLU A 154 -4.09 2.71 5.69
C GLU A 154 -4.52 2.89 7.14
N TYR A 155 -4.84 1.80 7.82
CA TYR A 155 -5.14 1.80 9.24
C TYR A 155 -3.95 2.30 10.06
N GLN A 156 -2.74 1.80 9.79
CA GLN A 156 -1.52 2.26 10.46
C GLN A 156 -1.29 3.75 10.23
N ARG A 157 -1.51 4.25 9.01
CA ARG A 157 -1.40 5.68 8.70
C ARG A 157 -2.41 6.52 9.48
N LEU A 158 -3.64 6.04 9.67
CA LEU A 158 -4.64 6.71 10.51
C LEU A 158 -4.20 6.76 11.98
N LEU A 159 -3.57 5.71 12.50
CA LEU A 159 -3.00 5.73 13.86
C LEU A 159 -1.87 6.76 13.98
N ARG A 160 -0.99 6.85 12.97
CA ARG A 160 0.06 7.88 12.87
C ARG A 160 -0.54 9.28 12.82
N LEU A 161 -1.58 9.52 12.01
CA LEU A 161 -2.31 10.78 11.96
C LEU A 161 -2.95 11.17 13.29
N ARG A 162 -3.51 10.21 14.02
CA ARG A 162 -4.08 10.47 15.36
C ARG A 162 -2.99 10.88 16.35
N THR A 163 -1.82 10.26 16.26
CA THR A 163 -0.64 10.63 17.05
C THR A 163 -0.18 12.05 16.72
N ALA A 164 -0.05 12.37 15.42
CA ALA A 164 0.27 13.71 14.95
C ALA A 164 -0.72 14.76 15.48
N ARG A 165 -2.04 14.48 15.38
CA ARG A 165 -3.09 15.38 15.87
C ARG A 165 -2.94 15.70 17.35
N ARG A 166 -2.62 14.69 18.18
CA ARG A 166 -2.38 14.89 19.63
C ARG A 166 -1.15 15.75 19.88
N LEU A 167 -0.05 15.51 19.17
CA LEU A 167 1.17 16.30 19.32
C LEU A 167 0.97 17.77 18.90
N ILE A 168 0.24 18.00 17.81
CA ILE A 168 -0.09 19.34 17.33
C ILE A 168 -0.99 20.07 18.33
N ALA A 169 -2.02 19.39 18.87
CA ALA A 169 -2.90 19.97 19.89
C ALA A 169 -2.12 20.32 21.17
N ALA A 170 -1.10 19.53 21.53
CA ALA A 170 -0.17 19.82 22.61
C ALA A 170 0.86 20.93 22.28
N GLY A 171 0.72 21.61 21.13
CA GLY A 171 1.55 22.75 20.75
C GLY A 171 2.91 22.40 20.15
N ARG A 172 3.20 21.12 19.84
CA ARG A 172 4.46 20.76 19.18
C ARG A 172 4.61 21.46 17.82
N PRO A 173 5.83 21.86 17.43
CA PRO A 173 6.12 22.31 16.07
C PRO A 173 5.69 21.27 15.03
N LEU A 174 5.20 21.72 13.86
CA LEU A 174 4.63 20.82 12.85
C LEU A 174 5.66 19.84 12.27
N ALA A 175 6.90 20.29 12.09
CA ALA A 175 8.00 19.44 11.65
C ALA A 175 8.30 18.33 12.68
N ASP A 176 8.40 18.68 13.96
CA ASP A 176 8.63 17.73 15.04
C ASP A 176 7.47 16.75 15.20
N ALA A 177 6.23 17.25 15.08
CA ALA A 177 5.04 16.40 15.13
C ALA A 177 5.02 15.41 13.96
N ALA A 178 5.47 15.80 12.77
CA ALA A 178 5.60 14.90 11.62
C ALA A 178 6.61 13.78 11.89
N ALA A 179 7.83 14.14 12.31
CA ALA A 179 8.88 13.17 12.62
C ALA A 179 8.46 12.21 13.75
N ALA A 180 7.94 12.75 14.85
CA ALA A 180 7.52 11.96 16.02
C ALA A 180 6.29 11.08 15.77
N SER A 181 5.50 11.35 14.73
CA SER A 181 4.36 10.52 14.34
C SER A 181 4.63 9.60 13.14
N GLY A 182 5.87 9.56 12.64
CA GLY A 182 6.29 8.64 11.59
C GLY A 182 5.90 9.07 10.17
N PHE A 183 5.81 10.37 9.93
CA PHE A 183 5.76 10.95 8.58
C PHE A 183 7.16 11.37 8.13
N ALA A 184 7.40 11.25 6.82
CA ALA A 184 8.70 11.57 6.21
C ALA A 184 9.11 13.05 6.43
N ASP A 185 8.14 13.96 6.34
CA ASP A 185 8.33 15.39 6.53
C ASP A 185 6.98 16.08 6.84
N GLN A 186 7.04 17.37 7.15
CA GLN A 186 5.86 18.20 7.42
C GLN A 186 4.90 18.29 6.22
N SER A 187 5.40 18.34 4.99
CA SER A 187 4.56 18.42 3.79
C SER A 187 3.77 17.13 3.59
N HIS A 188 4.40 15.98 3.85
CA HIS A 188 3.77 14.67 3.82
C HIS A 188 2.69 14.55 4.90
N LEU A 189 2.99 14.96 6.13
CA LEU A 189 1.99 15.06 7.20
C LEU A 189 0.81 15.95 6.76
N THR A 190 1.09 17.15 6.26
CA THR A 190 0.06 18.13 5.87
C THR A 190 -0.88 17.58 4.80
N ARG A 191 -0.36 16.94 3.75
CA ARG A 191 -1.18 16.31 2.70
C ARG A 191 -2.16 15.28 3.28
N TRP A 192 -1.69 14.42 4.18
CA TRP A 192 -2.55 13.42 4.81
C TRP A 192 -3.51 14.00 5.85
N PHE A 193 -3.06 15.01 6.59
CA PHE A 193 -3.86 15.68 7.60
C PHE A 193 -5.07 16.39 6.96
N VAL A 194 -4.84 17.15 5.88
CA VAL A 194 -5.92 17.78 5.09
C VAL A 194 -6.85 16.72 4.51
N ARG A 195 -6.30 15.65 3.93
CA ARG A 195 -7.10 14.55 3.36
C ARG A 195 -8.00 13.87 4.40
N CYS A 196 -7.55 13.75 5.65
CA CYS A 196 -8.26 13.04 6.71
C CYS A 196 -9.19 13.93 7.54
N TYR A 197 -8.81 15.18 7.77
CA TYR A 197 -9.48 16.09 8.71
C TYR A 197 -10.05 17.34 8.04
N GLY A 198 -9.82 17.56 6.74
CA GLY A 198 -10.36 18.69 5.99
C GLY A 198 -9.69 20.04 6.25
N VAL A 199 -8.77 20.13 7.22
CA VAL A 199 -8.07 21.36 7.61
C VAL A 199 -6.56 21.16 7.60
N THR A 200 -5.78 22.25 7.56
CA THR A 200 -4.33 22.16 7.67
C THR A 200 -3.90 21.97 9.14
N PRO A 201 -2.73 21.34 9.40
CA PRO A 201 -2.21 21.22 10.77
C PRO A 201 -2.02 22.56 11.49
N GLY A 202 -1.62 23.61 10.75
CA GLY A 202 -1.46 24.96 11.29
C GLY A 202 -2.79 25.56 11.73
N ALA A 203 -3.80 25.53 10.85
CA ALA A 203 -5.14 26.01 11.18
C ALA A 203 -5.75 25.23 12.36
N PHE A 204 -5.54 23.91 12.41
CA PHE A 204 -5.98 23.08 13.54
C PHE A 204 -5.31 23.49 14.86
N ARG A 205 -3.99 23.75 14.85
CA ARG A 205 -3.25 24.20 16.02
C ARG A 205 -3.75 25.55 16.52
N ASP A 206 -3.96 26.48 15.60
CA ASP A 206 -4.32 27.86 15.93
C ASP A 206 -5.79 27.94 16.41
N GLY A 207 -6.69 27.11 15.85
CA GLY A 207 -8.05 26.92 16.38
C GLY A 207 -8.07 26.38 17.81
N ASN A 208 -7.22 25.40 18.13
CA ASN A 208 -7.09 24.83 19.47
C ASN A 208 -6.44 25.80 20.49
N ARG A 209 -5.84 26.89 20.05
CA ARG A 209 -5.34 27.98 20.91
C ARG A 209 -6.40 29.07 21.15
N GLY A 210 -7.42 29.15 20.29
CA GLY A 210 -8.54 30.08 20.43
C GLY A 210 -9.62 29.62 21.42
N GLU A 211 -9.66 28.32 21.74
CA GLU A 211 -10.47 27.74 22.81
C GLU A 211 -9.68 27.83 24.14
N CYS A 212 -9.71 29.01 24.79
CA CYS A 212 -9.20 29.21 26.14
C CYS A 212 -10.21 28.62 27.17
N PRO A 213 -9.78 27.88 28.21
CA PRO A 213 -10.65 27.09 29.07
C PRO A 213 -11.39 27.94 30.12
N ALA A 214 -12.61 27.53 30.46
CA ALA A 214 -13.31 27.93 31.68
C ALA A 214 -12.84 27.10 32.88
#